data_AF-A0A1B8EM77-F1
#
_entry.id   AF-A0A1B8EM77-F1
#
_cell.length_a   1.000
_cell.length_b   1.000
_cell.length_c   1.000
_cell.angle_alpha   90.00
_cell.angle_beta   90.00
_cell.angle_gamma   90.00
#
_symmetry.space_group_name_H-M   'P 1'
#
loop_
_entity.id
_entity.type
_entity.pdbx_description
1 polymer ?
#
loop_
_entity_poly.entity_id
_entity_poly.type
_entity_poly.pdbx_seq_one_letter_code
_entity_poly.pdbx_strand_id
1 'polypeptide(L)'
;MSPKGDFAAVGKDIKALLNQPEYDDGSAGPVLVRLAWHSSGTYDIRTDTGGSNGAGMRYEIEGGDPANAGLQHARVLLEPVKAAHPWITYADLWTLAGKVALEEAGGPEIAWQGGRTDYVDDSKIKEIRGRLPDAAQGSDHLRNIFYRMGFNDQEIVALSGAHTLGRCHGDRSGFEGKWVNNPTRFSNQYFKLLSTLEWEPRTLASGVKQFGYTDEDTETELMMLPSDMALLADKGFAPWVKKYGEDKEVFFKDFAAVFAKLMELGIKRNERGEVTNLDNEKGGYISAPKKADTPGYKKHAGDEGQPVAEAEGLEKKNAQYRSRL
;
A
#
# COMPACT_ATOMS: atom_id res chain seq x y z
N MET A 1 -9.85 -11.28 -24.16
CA MET A 1 -9.26 -12.17 -23.14
C MET A 1 -7.88 -12.58 -23.59
N SER A 2 -6.83 -12.28 -22.82
CA SER A 2 -5.47 -12.74 -23.13
C SER A 2 -5.29 -14.23 -22.79
N PRO A 3 -4.29 -14.91 -23.39
CA PRO A 3 -3.89 -16.25 -22.97
C PRO A 3 -3.45 -16.29 -21.50
N LYS A 4 -3.65 -17.43 -20.83
CA LYS A 4 -3.16 -17.64 -19.46
C LYS A 4 -1.65 -17.44 -19.40
N GLY A 5 -1.18 -16.64 -18.45
CA GLY A 5 0.23 -16.34 -18.26
C GLY A 5 0.75 -15.15 -19.10
N ASP A 6 -0.09 -14.54 -19.93
CA ASP A 6 0.26 -13.32 -20.66
C ASP A 6 0.13 -12.08 -19.74
N PHE A 7 1.08 -11.94 -18.82
CA PHE A 7 1.15 -10.81 -17.89
C PHE A 7 1.46 -9.48 -18.60
N ALA A 8 2.06 -9.51 -19.79
CA ALA A 8 2.32 -8.31 -20.57
C ALA A 8 1.02 -7.68 -21.07
N ALA A 9 0.07 -8.49 -21.54
CA ALA A 9 -1.26 -8.01 -21.90
C ALA A 9 -2.01 -7.41 -20.68
N VAL A 10 -1.91 -8.06 -19.52
CA VAL A 10 -2.51 -7.52 -18.27
C VAL A 10 -1.88 -6.18 -17.90
N GLY A 11 -0.54 -6.08 -17.96
CA GLY A 11 0.18 -4.84 -17.67
C GLY A 11 -0.21 -3.69 -18.60
N LYS A 12 -0.47 -3.98 -19.88
CA LYS A 12 -0.99 -2.99 -20.83
C LYS A 12 -2.36 -2.45 -20.42
N ASP A 13 -3.26 -3.32 -19.97
CA ASP A 13 -4.61 -2.92 -19.55
C ASP A 13 -4.57 -2.14 -18.21
N ILE A 14 -3.66 -2.50 -17.30
CA ILE A 14 -3.38 -1.70 -16.09
C ILE A 14 -2.87 -0.31 -16.47
N LYS A 15 -1.89 -0.21 -17.38
CA LYS A 15 -1.34 1.07 -17.86
C LYS A 15 -2.45 1.98 -18.41
N ALA A 16 -3.39 1.42 -19.17
CA ALA A 16 -4.50 2.18 -19.74
C ALA A 16 -5.44 2.78 -18.66
N LEU A 17 -5.45 2.23 -17.45
CA LEU A 17 -6.26 2.72 -16.32
C LEU A 17 -5.55 3.77 -15.46
N LEU A 18 -4.26 4.01 -15.65
CA LEU A 18 -3.52 4.90 -14.76
C LEU A 18 -4.01 6.35 -14.84
N ASN A 19 -4.38 6.82 -16.03
CA ASN A 19 -4.92 8.17 -16.20
C ASN A 19 -6.37 8.23 -15.70
N GLN A 20 -6.59 8.95 -14.60
CA GLN A 20 -7.89 9.13 -13.96
C GLN A 20 -8.10 10.60 -13.61
N PRO A 21 -8.50 11.46 -14.58
CA PRO A 21 -8.56 12.92 -14.38
C PRO A 21 -9.43 13.37 -13.20
N GLU A 22 -10.42 12.56 -12.80
CA GLU A 22 -11.33 12.85 -11.68
C GLU A 22 -10.90 12.23 -10.34
N TYR A 23 -9.79 11.48 -10.30
CA TYR A 23 -9.29 10.82 -9.10
C TYR A 23 -7.98 11.45 -8.63
N ASP A 24 -8.00 12.02 -7.43
CA ASP A 24 -6.86 12.66 -6.77
C ASP A 24 -6.08 13.59 -7.72
N ASP A 25 -4.81 13.29 -7.97
CA ASP A 25 -3.89 14.08 -8.81
C ASP A 25 -3.97 13.71 -10.30
N GLY A 26 -5.14 13.23 -10.75
CA GLY A 26 -5.35 12.79 -12.13
C GLY A 26 -4.83 11.38 -12.41
N SER A 27 -4.47 10.59 -11.39
CA SER A 27 -3.81 9.29 -11.56
C SER A 27 -4.22 8.24 -10.54
N ALA A 28 -4.49 7.03 -11.00
CA ALA A 28 -4.64 5.84 -10.15
C ALA A 28 -3.30 5.26 -9.69
N GLY A 29 -2.18 5.69 -10.28
CA GLY A 29 -0.86 5.11 -10.01
C GLY A 29 -0.53 5.02 -8.51
N PRO A 30 -0.56 6.13 -7.76
CA PRO A 30 -0.22 6.12 -6.34
C PRO A 30 -1.07 5.16 -5.49
N VAL A 31 -2.38 5.08 -5.73
CA VAL A 31 -3.25 4.17 -4.97
C VAL A 31 -3.01 2.70 -5.32
N LEU A 32 -2.61 2.39 -6.57
CA LEU A 32 -2.21 1.04 -6.96
C LEU A 32 -0.88 0.61 -6.34
N VAL A 33 0.08 1.53 -6.21
CA VAL A 33 1.33 1.29 -5.47
C VAL A 33 1.03 1.01 -4.00
N ARG A 34 0.14 1.82 -3.39
CA ARG A 34 -0.31 1.58 -2.01
C ARG A 34 -1.02 0.23 -1.88
N LEU A 35 -1.90 -0.14 -2.81
CA LEU A 35 -2.58 -1.45 -2.79
C LEU A 35 -1.58 -2.60 -2.80
N ALA A 36 -0.58 -2.55 -3.68
CA ALA A 36 0.47 -3.56 -3.75
C ALA A 36 1.30 -3.63 -2.46
N TRP A 37 1.70 -2.48 -1.92
CA TRP A 37 2.40 -2.38 -0.63
C TRP A 37 1.58 -3.03 0.49
N HIS A 38 0.33 -2.60 0.67
CA HIS A 38 -0.55 -3.08 1.74
C HIS A 38 -0.88 -4.57 1.59
N SER A 39 -1.04 -5.06 0.36
CA SER A 39 -1.26 -6.50 0.10
C SER A 39 -0.06 -7.37 0.49
N SER A 40 1.13 -6.78 0.58
CA SER A 40 2.37 -7.49 0.96
C SER A 40 2.80 -7.17 2.41
N GLY A 41 2.34 -6.04 2.94
CA GLY A 41 2.77 -5.42 4.20
C GLY A 41 2.42 -6.20 5.47
N THR A 42 1.53 -7.18 5.37
CA THR A 42 1.03 -7.96 6.52
C THR A 42 1.93 -9.15 6.88
N TYR A 43 3.00 -9.40 6.11
CA TYR A 43 3.87 -10.56 6.31
C TYR A 43 4.54 -10.57 7.70
N ASP A 44 4.64 -11.76 8.26
CA ASP A 44 5.44 -12.06 9.44
C ASP A 44 6.27 -13.31 9.21
N ILE A 45 7.60 -13.15 9.21
CA ILE A 45 8.56 -14.23 9.00
C ILE A 45 8.48 -15.31 10.10
N ARG A 46 8.03 -14.97 11.31
CA ARG A 46 7.98 -15.89 12.45
C ARG A 46 6.82 -16.86 12.35
N THR A 47 5.69 -16.40 11.84
CA THR A 47 4.47 -17.21 11.70
C THR A 47 4.25 -17.69 10.27
N ASP A 48 5.00 -17.16 9.30
CA ASP A 48 4.83 -17.40 7.86
C ASP A 48 3.38 -17.13 7.41
N THR A 49 2.81 -16.02 7.88
CA THR A 49 1.44 -15.58 7.57
C THR A 49 1.41 -14.14 7.06
N GLY A 50 0.36 -13.80 6.30
CA GLY A 50 0.29 -12.54 5.57
C GLY A 50 1.20 -12.53 4.34
N GLY A 51 1.48 -11.35 3.79
CA GLY A 51 2.33 -11.21 2.60
C GLY A 51 1.58 -11.29 1.29
N SER A 52 2.32 -11.34 0.19
CA SER A 52 1.81 -11.06 -1.15
C SER A 52 0.89 -12.15 -1.72
N ASN A 53 0.76 -13.31 -1.06
CA ASN A 53 -0.12 -14.38 -1.50
C ASN A 53 -1.54 -14.23 -0.94
N GLY A 54 -2.54 -14.74 -1.66
CA GLY A 54 -3.88 -14.97 -1.13
C GLY A 54 -4.90 -13.85 -1.34
N ALA A 55 -4.45 -12.61 -1.63
CA ALA A 55 -5.31 -11.45 -1.81
C ALA A 55 -6.32 -11.30 -0.65
N GLY A 56 -5.83 -11.39 0.59
CA GLY A 56 -6.67 -11.49 1.79
C GLY A 56 -7.52 -10.24 2.05
N MET A 57 -7.14 -9.08 1.51
CA MET A 57 -7.94 -7.85 1.50
C MET A 57 -9.34 -7.99 0.85
N ARG A 58 -9.62 -9.10 0.15
CA ARG A 58 -10.99 -9.43 -0.32
C ARG A 58 -11.93 -9.80 0.84
N TYR A 59 -11.38 -10.25 1.97
CA TYR A 59 -12.12 -10.64 3.17
C TYR A 59 -12.13 -9.51 4.20
N GLU A 60 -13.05 -9.58 5.16
CA GLU A 60 -13.26 -8.49 6.12
C GLU A 60 -12.11 -8.29 7.11
N ILE A 61 -11.48 -9.38 7.54
CA ILE A 61 -10.42 -9.32 8.55
C ILE A 61 -9.26 -8.42 8.12
N GLU A 62 -8.85 -8.51 6.85
CA GLU A 62 -7.80 -7.67 6.27
C GLU A 62 -8.38 -6.43 5.56
N GLY A 63 -9.43 -6.61 4.77
CA GLY A 63 -10.03 -5.54 3.98
C GLY A 63 -10.67 -4.43 4.80
N GLY A 64 -11.11 -4.73 6.03
CA GLY A 64 -11.65 -3.78 7.02
C GLY A 64 -10.65 -3.37 8.11
N ASP A 65 -9.35 -3.67 7.93
CA ASP A 65 -8.29 -3.06 8.73
C ASP A 65 -8.32 -1.53 8.49
N PRO A 66 -8.31 -0.67 9.53
CA PRO A 66 -8.34 0.78 9.37
C PRO A 66 -7.18 1.29 8.50
N ALA A 67 -6.01 0.64 8.57
CA ALA A 67 -4.86 1.00 7.75
C ALA A 67 -5.10 0.77 6.24
N ASN A 68 -6.11 -0.03 5.87
CA ASN A 68 -6.50 -0.30 4.49
C ASN A 68 -7.64 0.61 3.99
N ALA A 69 -8.09 1.59 4.78
CA ALA A 69 -9.09 2.56 4.37
C ALA A 69 -8.71 3.24 3.04
N GLY A 70 -9.65 3.30 2.10
CA GLY A 70 -9.47 3.85 0.76
C GLY A 70 -9.01 2.84 -0.31
N LEU A 71 -8.45 1.68 0.08
CA LEU A 71 -7.98 0.67 -0.89
C LEU A 71 -9.11 -0.02 -1.65
N GLN A 72 -10.36 0.12 -1.21
CA GLN A 72 -11.52 -0.30 -1.99
C GLN A 72 -11.57 0.38 -3.37
N HIS A 73 -11.13 1.65 -3.49
CA HIS A 73 -11.10 2.35 -4.76
C HIS A 73 -10.12 1.69 -5.73
N ALA A 74 -8.90 1.38 -5.27
CA ALA A 74 -7.90 0.67 -6.07
C ALA A 74 -8.38 -0.72 -6.50
N ARG A 75 -9.06 -1.47 -5.61
CA ARG A 75 -9.62 -2.78 -5.96
C ARG A 75 -10.68 -2.66 -7.06
N VAL A 76 -11.61 -1.72 -6.93
CA VAL A 76 -12.67 -1.48 -7.93
C VAL A 76 -12.10 -1.04 -9.27
N LEU A 77 -11.08 -0.17 -9.29
CA LEU A 77 -10.40 0.27 -10.51
C LEU A 77 -9.79 -0.89 -11.30
N LEU A 78 -9.39 -1.97 -10.63
CA LEU A 78 -8.80 -3.16 -11.25
C LEU A 78 -9.82 -4.21 -11.72
N GLU A 79 -11.11 -4.10 -11.35
CA GLU A 79 -12.14 -5.06 -11.74
C GLU A 79 -12.32 -5.18 -13.27
N PRO A 80 -12.28 -4.09 -14.07
CA PRO A 80 -12.30 -4.22 -15.53
C PRO A 80 -11.13 -5.04 -16.10
N VAL A 81 -9.92 -4.89 -15.54
CA VAL A 81 -8.75 -5.71 -15.94
C VAL A 81 -8.98 -7.16 -15.56
N LYS A 82 -9.46 -7.42 -14.34
CA LYS A 82 -9.79 -8.77 -13.89
C LYS A 82 -10.83 -9.43 -14.79
N ALA A 83 -11.85 -8.69 -15.22
CA ALA A 83 -12.87 -9.18 -16.15
C ALA A 83 -12.30 -9.48 -17.54
N ALA A 84 -11.38 -8.65 -18.04
CA ALA A 84 -10.69 -8.87 -19.32
C ALA A 84 -9.71 -10.06 -19.28
N HIS A 85 -9.16 -10.36 -18.10
CA HIS A 85 -8.16 -11.41 -17.86
C HIS A 85 -8.58 -12.34 -16.71
N PRO A 86 -9.66 -13.13 -16.85
CA PRO A 86 -10.23 -13.89 -15.74
C PRO A 86 -9.27 -14.94 -15.15
N TRP A 87 -8.23 -15.32 -15.89
CA TRP A 87 -7.21 -16.28 -15.46
C TRP A 87 -6.22 -15.73 -14.42
N ILE A 88 -6.03 -14.41 -14.33
CA ILE A 88 -5.07 -13.84 -13.36
C ILE A 88 -5.68 -13.86 -11.95
N THR A 89 -4.90 -14.20 -10.93
CA THR A 89 -5.35 -14.10 -9.54
C THR A 89 -5.39 -12.63 -9.11
N TYR A 90 -6.21 -12.30 -8.10
CA TYR A 90 -6.19 -10.97 -7.50
C TYR A 90 -4.82 -10.68 -6.86
N ALA A 91 -4.17 -11.71 -6.29
CA ALA A 91 -2.84 -11.58 -5.70
C ALA A 91 -1.78 -11.16 -6.74
N ASP A 92 -1.77 -11.80 -7.92
CA ASP A 92 -0.91 -11.37 -9.03
C ASP A 92 -1.34 -10.02 -9.60
N LEU A 93 -2.64 -9.77 -9.74
CA LEU A 93 -3.16 -8.52 -10.31
C LEU A 93 -2.76 -7.29 -9.47
N TRP A 94 -2.91 -7.35 -8.15
CA TRP A 94 -2.59 -6.22 -7.27
C TRP A 94 -1.10 -5.94 -7.20
N THR A 95 -0.27 -6.98 -7.14
CA THR A 95 1.20 -6.82 -7.11
C THR A 95 1.74 -6.36 -8.46
N LEU A 96 1.22 -6.88 -9.57
CA LEU A 96 1.54 -6.40 -10.92
C LEU A 96 1.10 -4.95 -11.12
N ALA A 97 -0.06 -4.57 -10.58
CA ALA A 97 -0.56 -3.19 -10.69
C ALA A 97 0.36 -2.18 -9.99
N GLY A 98 0.88 -2.52 -8.82
CA GLY A 98 1.88 -1.68 -8.14
C GLY A 98 3.16 -1.53 -8.94
N LYS A 99 3.68 -2.63 -9.51
CA LYS A 99 4.85 -2.60 -10.41
C LYS A 99 4.61 -1.67 -11.61
N VAL A 100 3.54 -1.90 -12.36
CA VAL A 100 3.24 -1.13 -13.57
C VAL A 100 3.04 0.35 -13.22
N ALA A 101 2.33 0.66 -12.14
CA ALA A 101 2.15 2.03 -11.69
C ALA A 101 3.46 2.74 -11.34
N LEU A 102 4.41 2.05 -10.69
CA LEU A 102 5.73 2.60 -10.37
C LEU A 102 6.57 2.87 -11.62
N GLU A 103 6.64 1.91 -12.54
CA GLU A 103 7.40 2.04 -13.79
C GLU A 103 6.83 3.17 -14.67
N GLU A 104 5.50 3.24 -14.79
CA GLU A 104 4.82 4.29 -15.58
C GLU A 104 4.91 5.68 -14.93
N ALA A 105 5.07 5.76 -13.61
CA ALA A 105 5.37 7.01 -12.92
C ALA A 105 6.83 7.48 -13.17
N GLY A 106 7.62 6.77 -13.97
CA GLY A 106 9.03 7.07 -14.23
C GLY A 106 10.00 6.49 -13.21
N GLY A 107 9.55 5.49 -12.45
CA GLY A 107 10.37 4.73 -11.51
C GLY A 107 11.29 3.72 -12.20
N PRO A 108 12.12 3.01 -11.41
CA PRO A 108 13.02 1.98 -11.92
C PRO A 108 12.26 0.73 -12.39
N GLU A 109 12.89 -0.08 -13.23
CA GLU A 109 12.39 -1.42 -13.56
C GLU A 109 12.40 -2.34 -12.34
N ILE A 110 11.30 -3.05 -12.11
CA ILE A 110 11.12 -3.90 -10.94
C ILE A 110 11.02 -5.36 -11.36
N ALA A 111 11.91 -6.19 -10.80
CA ALA A 111 11.82 -7.63 -10.94
C ALA A 111 10.50 -8.13 -10.32
N TRP A 112 9.68 -8.81 -11.13
CA TRP A 112 8.41 -9.35 -10.70
C TRP A 112 8.10 -10.62 -11.47
N GLN A 113 7.52 -11.60 -10.78
CA GLN A 113 7.08 -12.86 -11.36
C GLN A 113 5.69 -13.21 -10.83
N GLY A 114 4.84 -13.73 -11.71
CA GLY A 114 3.51 -14.22 -11.32
C GLY A 114 3.56 -15.58 -10.64
N GLY A 115 2.37 -16.15 -10.43
CA GLY A 115 2.16 -17.48 -9.84
C GLY A 115 1.51 -17.44 -8.47
N ARG A 116 1.15 -16.26 -7.94
CA ARG A 116 0.44 -16.14 -6.66
C ARG A 116 -0.96 -16.73 -6.78
N THR A 117 -1.46 -17.27 -5.68
CA THR A 117 -2.80 -17.85 -5.55
C THR A 117 -3.70 -16.96 -4.72
N ASP A 118 -5.00 -16.92 -5.03
CA ASP A 118 -6.00 -16.24 -4.21
C ASP A 118 -6.56 -17.18 -3.13
N TYR A 119 -6.64 -16.78 -1.87
CA TYR A 119 -7.28 -17.64 -0.84
C TYR A 119 -8.71 -18.01 -1.25
N VAL A 120 -9.13 -19.21 -0.83
CA VAL A 120 -10.50 -19.70 -1.00
C VAL A 120 -11.43 -19.23 0.14
N ASP A 121 -10.88 -19.02 1.33
CA ASP A 121 -11.57 -18.53 2.53
C ASP A 121 -10.66 -17.66 3.40
N ASP A 122 -11.16 -17.22 4.56
CA ASP A 122 -10.45 -16.35 5.50
C ASP A 122 -9.65 -17.10 6.58
N SER A 123 -9.50 -18.42 6.47
CA SER A 123 -8.86 -19.25 7.51
C SER A 123 -7.40 -18.89 7.77
N LYS A 124 -6.72 -18.35 6.75
CA LYS A 124 -5.29 -17.98 6.74
C LYS A 124 -5.01 -16.55 7.21
N ILE A 125 -6.04 -15.72 7.42
CA ILE A 125 -5.87 -14.30 7.71
C ILE A 125 -6.34 -13.88 9.11
N LYS A 126 -6.68 -14.83 9.98
CA LYS A 126 -7.29 -14.56 11.30
C LYS A 126 -6.50 -13.61 12.20
N GLU A 127 -5.17 -13.56 12.05
CA GLU A 127 -4.27 -12.83 12.96
C GLU A 127 -3.44 -11.75 12.25
N ILE A 128 -3.87 -11.27 11.07
CA ILE A 128 -3.06 -10.33 10.27
C ILE A 128 -3.41 -8.85 10.47
N ARG A 129 -4.54 -8.57 11.12
CA ARG A 129 -4.99 -7.19 11.39
C ARG A 129 -4.00 -6.47 12.33
N GLY A 130 -3.74 -5.19 12.06
CA GLY A 130 -2.85 -4.34 12.86
C GLY A 130 -1.36 -4.57 12.58
N ARG A 131 -1.02 -5.30 11.52
CA ARG A 131 0.37 -5.58 11.14
C ARG A 131 1.03 -4.51 10.28
N LEU A 132 0.26 -3.53 9.80
CA LEU A 132 0.75 -2.42 8.97
C LEU A 132 1.32 -1.28 9.84
N PRO A 133 2.26 -0.47 9.30
CA PRO A 133 2.87 0.61 10.05
C PRO A 133 1.85 1.71 10.39
N ASP A 134 2.09 2.38 11.53
CA ASP A 134 1.30 3.52 12.00
C ASP A 134 2.13 4.78 11.73
N ALA A 135 1.57 5.65 10.91
CA ALA A 135 2.23 6.88 10.46
C ALA A 135 2.52 7.87 11.59
N ALA A 136 1.83 7.77 12.73
CA ALA A 136 2.01 8.62 13.89
C ALA A 136 3.19 8.21 14.80
N GLN A 137 3.80 7.05 14.55
CA GLN A 137 4.84 6.48 15.40
C GLN A 137 6.26 6.72 14.86
N GLY A 138 7.24 6.59 15.74
CA GLY A 138 8.66 6.83 15.45
C GLY A 138 9.45 5.61 14.97
N SER A 139 10.78 5.72 14.99
CA SER A 139 11.70 4.72 14.40
C SER A 139 11.63 3.33 15.04
N ASP A 140 11.39 3.25 16.36
CA ASP A 140 11.23 1.96 17.05
C ASP A 140 10.02 1.18 16.53
N HIS A 141 8.91 1.87 16.22
CA HIS A 141 7.74 1.23 15.62
C HIS A 141 8.03 0.77 14.19
N LEU A 142 8.69 1.62 13.39
CA LEU A 142 9.09 1.23 12.04
C LEU A 142 9.96 -0.02 12.05
N ARG A 143 10.98 -0.09 12.92
CA ARG A 143 11.80 -1.31 13.07
C ARG A 143 10.97 -2.51 13.54
N ASN A 144 10.10 -2.35 14.53
CA ASN A 144 9.25 -3.44 15.00
C ASN A 144 8.37 -4.04 13.89
N ILE A 145 7.80 -3.19 13.02
CA ILE A 145 6.97 -3.64 11.89
C ILE A 145 7.81 -4.25 10.78
N PHE A 146 8.85 -3.57 10.33
CA PHE A 146 9.59 -3.98 9.13
C PHE A 146 10.60 -5.10 9.40
N TYR A 147 11.19 -5.17 10.59
CA TYR A 147 12.08 -6.30 10.94
C TYR A 147 11.29 -7.62 11.05
N ARG A 148 10.02 -7.56 11.48
CA ARG A 148 9.10 -8.71 11.44
C ARG A 148 8.93 -9.24 10.01
N MET A 149 9.01 -8.36 9.01
CA MET A 149 8.92 -8.71 7.59
C MET A 149 10.27 -9.15 7.01
N GLY A 150 11.36 -9.05 7.76
CA GLY A 150 12.71 -9.37 7.30
C GLY A 150 13.43 -8.22 6.59
N PHE A 151 13.01 -6.98 6.79
CA PHE A 151 13.71 -5.79 6.27
C PHE A 151 14.73 -5.24 7.29
N ASN A 152 15.75 -4.55 6.79
CA ASN A 152 16.71 -3.80 7.60
C ASN A 152 16.48 -2.26 7.50
N ASP A 153 17.28 -1.47 8.22
CA ASP A 153 17.14 0.00 8.25
C ASP A 153 17.23 0.67 6.87
N GLN A 154 18.16 0.23 6.03
CA GLN A 154 18.32 0.76 4.68
C GLN A 154 17.09 0.46 3.81
N GLU A 155 16.54 -0.75 3.95
CA GLU A 155 15.37 -1.20 3.19
C GLU A 155 14.09 -0.47 3.64
N ILE A 156 13.95 -0.18 4.94
CA ILE A 156 12.86 0.66 5.48
C ILE A 156 12.90 2.03 4.81
N VAL A 157 14.06 2.69 4.85
CA VAL A 157 14.20 4.04 4.27
C VAL A 157 13.98 4.00 2.76
N ALA A 158 14.47 2.98 2.05
CA ALA A 158 14.23 2.83 0.63
C ALA A 158 12.72 2.78 0.33
N LEU A 159 11.97 1.91 1.00
CA LEU A 159 10.53 1.75 0.79
C LEU A 159 9.74 3.03 1.13
N SER A 160 10.13 3.77 2.16
CA SER A 160 9.53 5.08 2.48
C SER A 160 9.64 6.08 1.32
N GLY A 161 10.62 5.92 0.42
CA GLY A 161 10.73 6.73 -0.79
C GLY A 161 9.51 6.67 -1.72
N ALA A 162 8.65 5.65 -1.59
CA ALA A 162 7.38 5.59 -2.30
C ALA A 162 6.42 6.75 -1.95
N HIS A 163 6.62 7.42 -0.80
CA HIS A 163 5.89 8.63 -0.43
C HIS A 163 6.15 9.81 -1.38
N THR A 164 7.08 9.70 -2.34
CA THR A 164 7.11 10.62 -3.50
C THR A 164 5.83 10.54 -4.35
N LEU A 165 4.98 9.52 -4.18
CA LEU A 165 3.75 9.32 -4.92
C LEU A 165 2.51 9.56 -4.04
N GLY A 166 1.54 10.26 -4.62
CA GLY A 166 0.22 10.46 -4.06
C GLY A 166 0.17 11.44 -2.89
N ARG A 167 -0.84 11.22 -2.04
CA ARG A 167 -1.21 12.07 -0.91
C ARG A 167 -1.96 11.25 0.15
N CYS A 168 -2.02 11.79 1.36
CA CYS A 168 -2.95 11.33 2.39
C CYS A 168 -4.30 12.06 2.27
N HIS A 169 -5.33 11.44 2.86
CA HIS A 169 -6.67 12.00 2.94
C HIS A 169 -7.20 11.87 4.38
N GLY A 170 -7.77 12.95 4.90
CA GLY A 170 -8.22 13.04 6.27
C GLY A 170 -9.33 12.06 6.62
N ASP A 171 -10.21 11.74 5.66
CA ASP A 171 -11.30 10.77 5.79
C ASP A 171 -10.83 9.30 5.80
N ARG A 172 -9.58 9.03 5.37
CA ARG A 172 -8.99 7.68 5.30
C ARG A 172 -8.04 7.42 6.45
N SER A 173 -7.07 8.31 6.62
CA SER A 173 -5.94 8.13 7.55
C SER A 173 -5.91 9.13 8.70
N GLY A 174 -6.75 10.18 8.63
CA GLY A 174 -6.65 11.35 9.50
C GLY A 174 -5.60 12.38 9.07
N PHE A 175 -4.57 11.97 8.30
CA PHE A 175 -3.55 12.84 7.71
C PHE A 175 -4.01 13.44 6.39
N GLU A 176 -3.51 14.61 6.01
CA GLU A 176 -3.97 15.34 4.83
C GLU A 176 -2.80 15.95 4.05
N GLY A 177 -2.85 15.84 2.72
CA GLY A 177 -1.92 16.51 1.82
C GLY A 177 -0.91 15.59 1.15
N LYS A 178 -0.14 16.17 0.23
CA LYS A 178 0.89 15.50 -0.58
C LYS A 178 2.29 15.74 -0.02
N TRP A 179 3.20 14.78 -0.21
CA TRP A 179 4.59 14.91 0.23
C TRP A 179 5.45 15.76 -0.71
N VAL A 180 5.11 15.80 -2.00
CA VAL A 180 5.90 16.47 -3.04
C VAL A 180 5.01 17.25 -4.02
N ASN A 181 5.60 18.18 -4.77
CA ASN A 181 4.87 19.04 -5.69
C ASN A 181 4.18 18.26 -6.82
N ASN A 182 4.87 17.24 -7.37
CA ASN A 182 4.37 16.38 -8.44
C ASN A 182 4.17 14.93 -7.94
N PRO A 183 3.03 14.62 -7.31
CA PRO A 183 2.78 13.34 -6.66
C PRO A 183 2.46 12.19 -7.63
N THR A 184 2.51 12.40 -8.95
CA THR A 184 2.29 11.34 -9.95
C THR A 184 3.59 10.87 -10.61
N ARG A 185 4.74 11.45 -10.23
CA ARG A 185 6.05 11.11 -10.76
C ARG A 185 6.96 10.53 -9.70
N PHE A 186 7.48 9.33 -9.94
CA PHE A 186 8.46 8.70 -9.06
C PHE A 186 9.80 9.42 -9.18
N SER A 187 10.32 9.89 -8.04
CA SER A 187 11.56 10.67 -7.99
C SER A 187 12.19 10.59 -6.61
N ASN A 188 13.41 11.13 -6.45
CA ASN A 188 14.01 11.30 -5.13
C ASN A 188 13.62 12.63 -4.44
N GLN A 189 12.58 13.32 -4.93
CA GLN A 189 12.15 14.61 -4.39
C GLN A 189 11.68 14.49 -2.94
N TYR A 190 11.04 13.38 -2.56
CA TYR A 190 10.65 13.10 -1.17
C TYR A 190 11.83 13.27 -0.20
N PHE A 191 12.96 12.59 -0.45
CA PHE A 191 14.13 12.69 0.42
C PHE A 191 14.79 14.07 0.41
N LYS A 192 14.82 14.72 -0.76
CA LYS A 192 15.35 16.08 -0.89
C LYS A 192 14.55 17.04 -0.01
N LEU A 193 13.24 17.11 -0.23
CA LEU A 193 12.36 18.02 0.50
C LEU A 193 12.32 17.70 1.99
N LEU A 194 12.28 16.42 2.38
CA LEU A 194 12.35 15.99 3.78
C LEU A 194 13.58 16.59 4.48
N SER A 195 14.72 16.66 3.80
CA SER A 195 15.99 17.11 4.38
C SER A 195 16.24 18.62 4.26
N THR A 196 15.59 19.32 3.32
CA THR A 196 15.91 20.72 2.99
C THR A 196 14.87 21.74 3.43
N LEU A 197 13.61 21.32 3.57
CA LEU A 197 12.54 22.23 4.00
C LEU A 197 12.46 22.27 5.53
N GLU A 198 12.04 23.42 6.05
CA GLU A 198 11.67 23.56 7.45
C GLU A 198 10.21 23.12 7.64
N TRP A 199 10.01 22.13 8.48
CA TRP A 199 8.72 21.46 8.67
C TRP A 199 8.06 21.93 9.95
N GLU A 200 6.91 22.58 9.84
CA GLU A 200 6.17 23.12 10.98
C GLU A 200 5.19 22.08 11.54
N PRO A 201 5.19 21.81 12.85
CA PRO A 201 4.18 20.94 13.47
C PRO A 201 2.77 21.52 13.31
N ARG A 202 1.84 20.71 12.81
CA ARG A 202 0.42 21.04 12.63
C ARG A 202 -0.45 19.99 13.33
N THR A 203 -1.53 20.43 13.98
CA THR A 203 -2.60 19.54 14.45
C THR A 203 -3.78 19.68 13.51
N LEU A 204 -4.18 18.59 12.85
CA LEU A 204 -5.33 18.61 11.95
C LEU A 204 -6.67 18.56 12.69
N ALA A 205 -7.76 18.84 11.98
CA ALA A 205 -9.12 18.74 12.51
C ALA A 205 -9.47 17.33 13.02
N SER A 206 -8.83 16.29 12.47
CA SER A 206 -8.93 14.89 12.93
C SER A 206 -8.29 14.65 14.31
N GLY A 207 -7.49 15.61 14.80
CA GLY A 207 -6.69 15.52 16.02
C GLY A 207 -5.31 14.88 15.82
N VAL A 208 -4.99 14.39 14.61
CA VAL A 208 -3.65 13.84 14.34
C VAL A 208 -2.64 14.97 14.18
N LYS A 209 -1.40 14.71 14.61
CA LYS A 209 -0.27 15.60 14.42
C LYS A 209 0.45 15.24 13.13
N GLN A 210 0.68 16.22 12.28
CA GLN A 210 1.52 16.11 11.09
C GLN A 210 2.48 17.29 11.02
N PHE A 211 3.34 17.32 10.02
CA PHE A 211 4.20 18.46 9.75
C PHE A 211 3.82 19.06 8.39
N GLY A 212 3.83 20.37 8.28
CA GLY A 212 3.45 21.08 7.06
C GLY A 212 4.51 22.08 6.63
N TYR A 213 4.50 22.36 5.34
CA TYR A 213 5.28 23.42 4.70
C TYR A 213 4.38 24.12 3.69
N THR A 214 4.48 25.44 3.61
CA THR A 214 3.77 26.24 2.61
C THR A 214 4.79 27.06 1.84
N ASP A 215 4.83 26.87 0.52
CA ASP A 215 5.64 27.69 -0.39
C ASP A 215 4.94 29.04 -0.59
N GLU A 216 5.54 30.13 -0.13
CA GLU A 216 4.91 31.46 -0.12
C GLU A 216 4.66 32.02 -1.53
N ASP A 217 5.48 31.63 -2.52
CA ASP A 217 5.39 32.13 -3.89
C ASP A 217 4.31 31.42 -4.70
N THR A 218 4.16 30.11 -4.49
CA THR A 218 3.24 29.25 -5.25
C THR A 218 1.99 28.86 -4.48
N GLU A 219 1.91 29.20 -3.19
CA GLU A 219 0.88 28.74 -2.24
C GLU A 219 0.79 27.21 -2.15
N THR A 220 1.86 26.49 -2.55
CA THR A 220 1.87 25.03 -2.54
C THR A 220 2.03 24.52 -1.11
N GLU A 221 1.07 23.74 -0.64
CA GLU A 221 1.16 23.05 0.64
C GLU A 221 1.70 21.63 0.49
N LEU A 222 2.70 21.31 1.32
CA LEU A 222 3.29 19.98 1.45
C LEU A 222 3.20 19.51 2.90
N MET A 223 3.33 18.20 3.08
CA MET A 223 3.29 17.59 4.41
C MET A 223 4.34 16.48 4.59
N MET A 224 4.65 16.21 5.85
CA MET A 224 5.37 15.01 6.29
C MET A 224 4.64 14.38 7.47
N LEU A 225 4.67 13.06 7.54
CA LEU A 225 4.16 12.28 8.65
C LEU A 225 5.16 12.29 9.82
N PRO A 226 4.73 12.05 11.07
CA PRO A 226 5.64 11.78 12.19
C PRO A 226 6.65 10.65 11.89
N SER A 227 6.20 9.59 11.20
CA SER A 227 7.06 8.50 10.73
C SER A 227 8.08 8.94 9.67
N ASP A 228 7.75 9.89 8.78
CA ASP A 228 8.70 10.46 7.82
C ASP A 228 9.79 11.25 8.55
N MET A 229 9.39 12.10 9.52
CA MET A 229 10.32 12.87 10.35
C MET A 229 11.23 11.95 11.19
N ALA A 230 10.74 10.78 11.60
CA ALA A 230 11.55 9.79 12.30
C ALA A 230 12.70 9.24 11.44
N LEU A 231 12.54 9.18 10.11
CA LEU A 231 13.63 8.78 9.20
C LEU A 231 14.78 9.79 9.21
N LEU A 232 14.46 11.08 9.33
CA LEU A 232 15.44 12.15 9.38
C LEU A 232 16.13 12.26 10.74
N ALA A 233 15.41 11.99 11.82
CA ALA A 233 15.92 12.13 13.20
C ALA A 233 16.74 10.92 13.69
N ASP A 234 16.45 9.73 13.18
CA ASP A 234 17.08 8.49 13.65
C ASP A 234 18.49 8.28 13.05
N LYS A 235 19.46 7.91 13.89
CA LYS A 235 20.87 7.76 13.49
C LYS A 235 21.13 6.64 12.48
N GLY A 236 20.31 5.60 12.46
CA GLY A 236 20.40 4.49 11.51
C GLY A 236 19.73 4.81 10.18
N PHE A 237 18.64 5.57 10.20
CA PHE A 237 17.88 5.95 9.01
C PHE A 237 18.44 7.17 8.27
N ALA A 238 18.82 8.23 9.00
CA ALA A 238 19.21 9.52 8.43
C ALA A 238 20.34 9.45 7.39
N PRO A 239 21.38 8.60 7.54
CA PRO A 239 22.40 8.46 6.50
C PRO A 239 21.83 8.01 5.15
N TRP A 240 20.80 7.15 5.14
CA TRP A 240 20.15 6.68 3.92
C TRP A 240 19.22 7.73 3.32
N VAL A 241 18.50 8.49 4.15
CA VAL A 241 17.69 9.64 3.72
C VAL A 241 18.58 10.63 2.94
N LYS A 242 19.72 11.00 3.53
CA LYS A 242 20.69 11.87 2.88
C LYS A 242 21.20 11.27 1.56
N LYS A 243 21.64 10.00 1.59
CA LYS A 243 22.19 9.31 0.41
C LYS A 243 21.20 9.29 -0.76
N TYR A 244 19.93 8.97 -0.51
CA TYR A 244 18.92 8.91 -1.56
C TYR A 244 18.49 10.30 -2.05
N GLY A 245 18.52 11.31 -1.20
CA GLY A 245 18.33 12.71 -1.60
C GLY A 245 19.43 13.21 -2.54
N GLU A 246 20.68 12.84 -2.28
CA GLU A 246 21.86 13.23 -3.08
C GLU A 246 21.99 12.40 -4.37
N ASP A 247 21.73 11.09 -4.32
CA ASP A 247 21.93 10.16 -5.43
C ASP A 247 20.64 9.40 -5.77
N LYS A 248 19.98 9.89 -6.84
CA LYS A 248 18.75 9.30 -7.38
C LYS A 248 18.97 7.89 -7.95
N GLU A 249 20.13 7.61 -8.53
CA GLU A 249 20.40 6.31 -9.17
C GLU A 249 20.60 5.22 -8.10
N VAL A 250 21.28 5.55 -7.01
CA VAL A 250 21.37 4.66 -5.84
C VAL A 250 19.99 4.40 -5.24
N PHE A 251 19.18 5.44 -5.04
CA PHE A 251 17.81 5.28 -4.57
C PHE A 251 16.99 4.35 -5.48
N PHE A 252 17.02 4.58 -6.79
CA PHE A 252 16.23 3.80 -7.75
C PHE A 252 16.65 2.33 -7.76
N LYS A 253 17.97 2.06 -7.75
CA LYS A 253 18.49 0.70 -7.68
C LYS A 253 18.04 -0.03 -6.41
N ASP A 254 18.20 0.62 -5.26
CA ASP A 254 17.88 0.02 -3.97
C ASP A 254 16.35 -0.16 -3.82
N PHE A 255 15.56 0.84 -4.21
CA PHE A 255 14.10 0.76 -4.20
C PHE A 255 13.59 -0.39 -5.06
N ALA A 256 14.10 -0.55 -6.28
CA ALA A 256 13.70 -1.64 -7.16
C ALA A 256 13.93 -3.02 -6.53
N ALA A 257 15.11 -3.22 -5.93
CA ALA A 257 15.46 -4.48 -5.27
C ALA A 257 14.56 -4.74 -4.05
N VAL A 258 14.30 -3.72 -3.23
CA VAL A 258 13.52 -3.87 -2.00
C VAL A 258 12.02 -4.00 -2.29
N PHE A 259 11.49 -3.30 -3.28
CA PHE A 259 10.10 -3.45 -3.71
C PHE A 259 9.88 -4.82 -4.38
N ALA A 260 10.85 -5.33 -5.15
CA ALA A 260 10.81 -6.70 -5.65
C ALA A 260 10.79 -7.73 -4.51
N LYS A 261 11.65 -7.56 -3.49
CA LYS A 261 11.65 -8.40 -2.27
C LYS A 261 10.29 -8.35 -1.55
N LEU A 262 9.70 -7.17 -1.42
CA LEU A 262 8.37 -6.99 -0.83
C LEU A 262 7.31 -7.81 -1.57
N MET A 263 7.29 -7.78 -2.90
CA MET A 263 6.33 -8.53 -3.71
C MET A 263 6.48 -10.07 -3.58
N GLU A 264 7.60 -10.55 -3.05
CA GLU A 264 7.90 -11.96 -2.83
C GLU A 264 7.74 -12.40 -1.37
N LEU A 265 7.30 -11.52 -0.46
CA LEU A 265 7.05 -11.90 0.92
C LEU A 265 5.93 -12.94 1.02
N GLY A 266 6.23 -14.06 1.69
CA GLY A 266 5.32 -15.19 1.80
C GLY A 266 5.26 -16.08 0.54
N ILE A 267 6.14 -15.87 -0.45
CA ILE A 267 6.22 -16.71 -1.65
C ILE A 267 7.41 -17.68 -1.54
N LYS A 268 7.15 -18.96 -1.80
CA LYS A 268 8.19 -20.01 -1.94
C LYS A 268 8.21 -20.47 -3.39
N ARG A 269 9.39 -20.45 -4.02
CA ARG A 269 9.57 -20.87 -5.42
C ARG A 269 10.49 -22.08 -5.52
N ASN A 270 10.23 -22.94 -6.51
CA ASN A 270 11.17 -24.00 -6.89
C ASN A 270 12.27 -23.46 -7.83
N GLU A 271 13.20 -24.32 -8.26
CA GLU A 271 14.31 -23.97 -9.15
C GLU A 271 13.86 -23.42 -10.53
N ARG A 272 12.60 -23.66 -10.92
CA ARG A 272 12.00 -23.16 -12.17
C ARG A 272 11.29 -21.82 -11.98
N GLY A 273 11.29 -21.26 -10.76
CA GLY A 273 10.59 -20.02 -10.42
C GLY A 273 9.08 -20.20 -10.16
N GLU A 274 8.59 -21.44 -10.11
CA GLU A 274 7.16 -21.72 -9.88
C GLU A 274 6.84 -21.65 -8.39
N VAL A 275 5.72 -21.03 -8.02
CA VAL A 275 5.26 -20.94 -6.63
C VAL A 275 4.86 -22.32 -6.12
N THR A 276 5.39 -22.74 -4.97
CA THR A 276 5.20 -24.07 -4.39
C THR A 276 4.27 -24.10 -3.18
N ASN A 277 4.16 -23.00 -2.43
CA ASN A 277 3.22 -22.88 -1.33
C ASN A 277 1.85 -22.44 -1.84
N LEU A 278 1.23 -23.33 -2.61
CA LEU A 278 -0.10 -23.12 -3.18
C LEU A 278 -1.14 -23.24 -2.07
N ASP A 279 -1.75 -22.13 -1.68
CA ASP A 279 -2.81 -22.12 -0.67
C ASP A 279 -4.16 -22.64 -1.23
N ASN A 280 -4.18 -23.10 -2.49
CA ASN A 280 -5.39 -23.37 -3.29
C ASN A 280 -5.65 -24.83 -3.72
N GLU A 281 -4.93 -25.80 -3.19
CA GLU A 281 -5.12 -27.18 -3.64
C GLU A 281 -6.24 -27.92 -2.90
N LYS A 282 -7.49 -27.50 -3.15
CA LYS A 282 -8.65 -28.40 -3.20
C LYS A 282 -9.66 -27.91 -4.24
N GLY A 283 -9.58 -28.44 -5.46
CA GLY A 283 -10.69 -28.36 -6.44
C GLY A 283 -10.57 -27.34 -7.58
N GLY A 284 -9.43 -26.66 -7.76
CA GLY A 284 -9.22 -25.68 -8.82
C GLY A 284 -9.52 -24.23 -8.38
N TYR A 285 -9.21 -23.26 -9.25
CA TYR A 285 -9.44 -21.84 -8.98
C TYR A 285 -10.94 -21.56 -8.90
N ILE A 286 -11.41 -21.26 -7.69
CA ILE A 286 -12.75 -20.74 -7.44
C ILE A 286 -12.55 -19.28 -7.03
N SER A 287 -12.99 -18.35 -7.88
CA SER A 287 -13.01 -16.93 -7.50
C SER A 287 -13.86 -16.80 -6.24
N ALA A 288 -13.25 -16.36 -5.13
CA ALA A 288 -14.03 -16.05 -3.94
C ALA A 288 -15.03 -14.92 -4.25
N PRO A 289 -16.13 -14.79 -3.48
CA PRO A 289 -17.22 -13.87 -3.80
C PRO A 289 -16.72 -12.44 -3.95
N LYS A 290 -17.09 -11.84 -5.08
CA LYS A 290 -16.84 -10.45 -5.45
C LYS A 290 -17.40 -9.51 -4.36
N LYS A 291 -16.58 -8.59 -3.82
CA LYS A 291 -17.10 -7.45 -3.02
C LYS A 291 -17.89 -6.51 -3.94
N ALA A 292 -18.92 -5.84 -3.41
CA ALA A 292 -19.86 -5.05 -4.21
C ALA A 292 -19.16 -4.03 -5.15
N ASP A 293 -19.73 -3.84 -6.34
CA ASP A 293 -19.25 -2.93 -7.40
C ASP A 293 -19.38 -1.43 -7.07
N THR A 294 -19.93 -1.11 -5.91
CA THR A 294 -20.18 0.26 -5.47
C THR A 294 -19.42 0.51 -4.17
N PRO A 295 -18.63 1.60 -4.05
CA PRO A 295 -18.19 2.10 -2.76
C PRO A 295 -19.42 2.55 -1.98
N GLY A 296 -19.97 1.67 -1.14
CA GLY A 296 -21.18 1.96 -0.37
C GLY A 296 -22.07 0.76 -0.07
N TYR A 297 -22.60 0.80 1.15
CA TYR A 297 -23.44 -0.17 1.84
C TYR A 297 -24.78 -0.43 1.12
N LYS A 298 -25.18 -1.70 0.95
CA LYS A 298 -26.57 -2.03 0.58
C LYS A 298 -27.43 -2.12 1.84
N LYS A 299 -28.38 -1.19 2.00
CA LYS A 299 -29.52 -1.37 2.90
C LYS A 299 -30.41 -2.48 2.33
N HIS A 300 -30.61 -3.58 3.08
CA HIS A 300 -31.71 -4.49 2.82
C HIS A 300 -32.97 -3.99 3.52
N ALA A 301 -34.08 -3.96 2.79
CA ALA A 301 -35.39 -3.58 3.31
C ALA A 301 -35.94 -4.73 4.17
N GLY A 302 -36.25 -4.47 5.44
CA GLY A 302 -37.10 -5.35 6.25
C GLY A 302 -36.60 -5.71 7.65
N ASP A 303 -35.44 -5.25 8.11
CA ASP A 303 -34.98 -5.56 9.47
C ASP A 303 -35.00 -4.30 10.35
N GLU A 304 -35.96 -4.23 11.28
CA GLU A 304 -35.94 -3.30 12.41
C GLU A 304 -34.88 -3.78 13.41
N GLY A 305 -33.62 -3.59 13.07
CA GLY A 305 -32.45 -3.99 13.85
C GLY A 305 -31.28 -3.06 13.55
N GLN A 306 -30.57 -2.67 14.60
CA GLN A 306 -29.56 -1.60 14.63
C GLN A 306 -28.53 -1.62 13.48
N PRO A 307 -28.07 -0.44 13.01
CA PRO A 307 -27.04 -0.34 11.98
C PRO A 307 -25.71 -0.87 12.52
N VAL A 308 -25.23 -2.01 12.03
CA VAL A 308 -23.84 -2.43 12.27
C VAL A 308 -22.97 -1.82 11.19
N ALA A 309 -22.75 -0.50 11.30
CA ALA A 309 -21.98 0.26 10.32
C ALA A 309 -20.47 0.03 10.49
N GLU A 310 -19.79 -0.14 9.36
CA GLU A 310 -18.33 -0.14 9.12
C GLU A 310 -17.62 1.13 9.64
N ALA A 311 -18.34 2.09 10.23
CA ALA A 311 -17.81 3.30 10.88
C ALA A 311 -18.06 3.35 12.40
N GLU A 312 -19.20 2.85 12.92
CA GLU A 312 -19.52 2.92 14.35
C GLU A 312 -18.63 2.00 15.19
N GLY A 313 -18.27 0.82 14.65
CA GLY A 313 -17.33 -0.08 15.31
C GLY A 313 -15.92 0.51 15.41
N LEU A 314 -15.56 1.36 14.45
CA LEU A 314 -14.29 2.07 14.35
C LEU A 314 -14.26 3.28 15.29
N GLU A 315 -15.32 4.07 15.36
CA GLU A 315 -15.46 5.16 16.34
C GLU A 315 -15.42 4.65 17.78
N LYS A 316 -16.14 3.56 18.09
CA LYS A 316 -16.14 2.96 19.44
C LYS A 316 -14.79 2.36 19.82
N LYS A 317 -14.11 1.67 18.89
CA LYS A 317 -12.78 1.10 19.15
C LYS A 317 -11.70 2.18 19.28
N ASN A 318 -11.78 3.23 18.46
CA ASN A 318 -10.87 4.38 18.55
C ASN A 318 -11.10 5.19 19.83
N ALA A 319 -12.35 5.35 20.26
CA ALA A 319 -12.68 5.97 21.55
C ALA A 319 -12.19 5.13 22.75
N GLN A 320 -12.32 3.80 22.70
CA GLN A 320 -11.81 2.89 23.74
C GLN A 320 -10.29 2.80 23.79
N TYR A 321 -9.60 3.00 22.67
CA TYR A 321 -8.13 3.05 22.63
C TYR A 321 -7.62 4.39 23.17
N ARG A 322 -8.28 5.51 22.82
CA ARG A 322 -7.95 6.86 23.31
C ARG A 322 -8.21 7.04 24.80
N SER A 323 -9.11 6.27 25.42
CA SER A 323 -9.36 6.32 26.87
C SER A 323 -8.38 5.50 27.72
N ARG A 324 -7.44 4.80 27.08
CA ARG A 324 -6.37 4.00 27.73
C ARG A 324 -4.99 4.65 27.64
N LEU A 325 -4.91 5.82 27.01
CA LEU A 325 -3.76 6.74 27.00
C LEU A 325 -4.06 7.89 27.97
#